data_AF-A0A8T3KU01-F1
#
_entry.id   AF-A0A8T3KU01-F1
#
_cell.length_a   1.000
_cell.length_b   1.000
_cell.length_c   1.000
_cell.angle_alpha   90.00
_cell.angle_beta   90.00
_cell.angle_gamma   90.00
#
_symmetry.space_group_name_H-M   'P 1'
#
loop_
_entity.id
_entity.type
_entity.pdbx_description
1 polymer ?
#
loop_
_entity_poly.entity_id
_entity_poly.type
_entity_poly.pdbx_seq_one_letter_code
_entity_poly.pdbx_strand_id
1 'polypeptide(L)'
;MSHHHITHSPRTIGHGNAQMLNLLTDAYRAAMDLSDQGYQLLGVRVGDRNPVVRIKGSRHCRHLHGAVKTICGSGAGQRTTTMVTTHRGAQIEWEEQQ
;
A
#
# COMPACT_ATOMS: atom_id res chain seq x y z
N MET A 1 -38.25 25.70 24.91
CA MET A 1 -36.89 25.41 25.43
C MET A 1 -36.44 24.10 24.77
N SER A 2 -35.67 24.20 23.69
CA SER A 2 -35.28 23.05 22.87
C SER A 2 -33.90 22.56 23.32
N HIS A 3 -33.87 21.37 23.90
CA HIS A 3 -32.62 20.69 24.24
C HIS A 3 -31.96 20.16 22.95
N HIS A 4 -30.89 20.82 22.51
CA HIS A 4 -30.00 20.27 21.49
C HIS A 4 -29.19 19.13 22.13
N HIS A 5 -29.59 17.89 21.88
CA HIS A 5 -28.82 16.72 22.23
C HIS A 5 -27.67 16.57 21.21
N ILE A 6 -26.49 17.11 21.53
CA ILE A 6 -25.27 16.85 20.75
C ILE A 6 -24.78 15.46 21.12
N THR A 7 -25.12 14.47 20.30
CA THR A 7 -24.63 13.10 20.43
C THR A 7 -23.17 13.05 19.96
N HIS A 8 -22.23 13.38 20.84
CA HIS A 8 -20.82 13.04 20.63
C HIS A 8 -20.66 11.53 20.86
N SER A 9 -20.78 10.73 19.81
CA SER A 9 -20.29 9.35 19.84
C SER A 9 -18.78 9.41 20.09
N PRO A 10 -18.25 8.90 21.22
CA PRO A 10 -16.83 8.92 21.43
C PRO A 10 -16.23 7.91 20.45
N ARG A 11 -15.54 8.39 19.40
CA ARG A 11 -14.58 7.55 18.68
C ARG A 11 -13.54 7.15 19.73
N THR A 12 -13.68 5.97 20.31
CA THR A 12 -12.76 5.48 21.31
C THR A 12 -11.40 5.33 20.65
N ILE A 13 -10.38 5.93 21.27
CA ILE A 13 -8.97 5.89 20.81
C ILE A 13 -8.54 4.44 20.47
N GLY A 14 -9.11 3.46 21.18
CA GLY A 14 -8.87 2.03 20.93
C GLY A 14 -9.28 1.53 19.53
N HIS A 15 -10.33 2.05 18.90
CA HIS A 15 -10.76 1.58 17.59
C HIS A 15 -9.83 2.04 16.46
N GLY A 16 -9.37 3.31 16.53
CA GLY A 16 -8.37 3.83 15.60
C GLY A 16 -7.03 3.10 15.72
N ASN A 17 -6.62 2.81 16.95
CA ASN A 17 -5.40 2.04 17.21
C ASN A 17 -5.50 0.60 16.69
N ALA A 18 -6.63 -0.06 16.90
CA ALA A 18 -6.86 -1.41 16.38
C ALA A 18 -6.82 -1.45 14.84
N GLN A 19 -7.42 -0.47 14.18
CA GLN A 19 -7.35 -0.36 12.73
C GLN A 19 -5.90 -0.20 12.24
N MET A 20 -5.14 0.71 12.84
CA MET A 20 -3.74 0.93 12.47
C MET A 20 -2.89 -0.32 12.68
N LEU A 21 -3.08 -1.04 13.78
CA LEU A 21 -2.38 -2.30 14.06
C LEU A 21 -2.70 -3.39 13.03
N ASN A 22 -3.96 -3.49 12.60
CA ASN A 22 -4.34 -4.42 11.55
C ASN A 22 -3.66 -4.08 10.22
N LEU A 23 -3.67 -2.81 9.82
CA LEU A 23 -3.00 -2.35 8.59
C LEU A 23 -1.49 -2.61 8.65
N LEU A 24 -0.84 -2.38 9.79
CA LEU A 24 0.57 -2.71 9.99
C LEU A 24 0.82 -4.21 9.87
N THR A 25 -0.06 -5.04 10.43
CA THR A 25 0.04 -6.50 10.38
C THR A 25 -0.06 -7.01 8.95
N ASP A 26 -1.02 -6.51 8.17
CA ASP A 26 -1.20 -6.88 6.77
C ASP A 26 0.01 -6.45 5.92
N ALA A 27 0.52 -5.24 6.15
CA ALA A 27 1.71 -4.74 5.48
C ALA A 27 2.94 -5.62 5.77
N TYR A 28 3.12 -6.02 7.03
CA TYR A 28 4.24 -6.83 7.46
C TYR A 28 4.17 -8.25 6.88
N ARG A 29 2.99 -8.87 6.89
CA ARG A 29 2.76 -10.19 6.26
C ARG A 29 3.05 -10.15 4.76
N ALA A 30 2.54 -9.13 4.06
CA ALA A 30 2.82 -8.95 2.64
C ALA A 30 4.32 -8.78 2.37
N ALA A 31 5.02 -7.99 3.20
CA ALA A 31 6.44 -7.73 3.05
C ALA A 31 7.29 -9.00 3.27
N MET A 32 6.95 -9.82 4.29
CA MET A 32 7.62 -11.10 4.51
C MET A 32 7.37 -12.08 3.35
N ASP A 33 6.11 -12.28 2.94
CA ASP A 33 5.78 -13.18 1.84
C ASP A 33 6.51 -12.80 0.54
N LEU A 34 6.65 -11.50 0.25
CA LEU A 34 7.40 -11.01 -0.90
C LEU A 34 8.92 -11.20 -0.74
N SER A 35 9.44 -11.02 0.46
CA SER A 35 10.87 -11.24 0.73
C SER A 35 11.25 -12.71 0.57
N ASP A 36 10.40 -13.62 1.06
CA ASP A 36 10.57 -15.06 0.91
C ASP A 36 10.51 -15.51 -0.56
N GLN A 37 9.76 -14.79 -1.38
CA GLN A 37 9.71 -14.97 -2.84
C GLN A 37 10.89 -14.30 -3.59
N GLY A 38 11.81 -13.65 -2.86
CA GLY A 38 13.01 -13.03 -3.42
C GLY A 38 12.83 -11.61 -3.95
N TYR A 39 11.72 -10.93 -3.64
CA TYR A 39 11.56 -9.52 -3.98
C TYR A 39 12.32 -8.60 -3.01
N GLN A 40 12.98 -7.58 -3.55
CA GLN A 40 13.65 -6.58 -2.72
C GLN A 40 12.65 -5.51 -2.27
N LEU A 41 12.38 -5.46 -0.95
CA LEU A 41 11.57 -4.41 -0.34
C LEU A 41 12.32 -3.06 -0.36
N LEU A 42 11.59 -1.99 -0.69
CA LEU A 42 12.07 -0.61 -0.62
C LEU A 42 11.49 0.15 0.56
N GLY A 43 10.29 -0.23 1.01
CA GLY A 43 9.66 0.39 2.17
C GLY A 43 8.18 0.09 2.28
N VAL A 44 7.61 0.49 3.42
CA VAL A 44 6.19 0.33 3.73
C VAL A 44 5.62 1.69 4.13
N ARG A 45 4.45 2.02 3.60
CA ARG A 45 3.67 3.19 3.98
C ARG A 45 2.31 2.73 4.48
N VAL A 46 2.02 3.03 5.75
CA VAL A 46 0.70 2.79 6.34
C VAL A 46 0.03 4.15 6.55
N GLY A 47 -1.19 4.28 6.06
CA GLY A 47 -2.02 5.48 6.23
C GLY A 47 -3.45 5.07 6.59
N ASP A 48 -4.42 5.93 6.31
CA ASP A 48 -5.82 5.67 6.70
C ASP A 48 -6.54 4.59 5.86
N ARG A 49 -5.86 4.05 4.84
CA ARG A 49 -6.38 3.06 3.88
C ARG A 49 -5.44 1.85 3.82
N ASN A 50 -5.58 1.03 2.78
CA ASN A 50 -4.72 -0.13 2.53
C ASN A 50 -3.24 0.26 2.64
N PRO A 51 -2.43 -0.50 3.41
CA PRO A 51 -1.02 -0.25 3.50
C PRO A 51 -0.37 -0.48 2.14
N VAL A 52 0.66 0.30 1.84
CA VAL A 52 1.41 0.19 0.59
C VAL A 52 2.79 -0.38 0.89
N VAL A 53 3.14 -1.49 0.25
CA VAL A 53 4.48 -2.07 0.26
C VAL A 53 5.13 -1.77 -1.09
N ARG A 54 6.26 -1.05 -1.07
CA ARG A 54 7.04 -0.78 -2.29
C ARG A 54 8.14 -1.81 -2.44
N ILE A 55 8.25 -2.38 -3.63
CA ILE A 55 9.34 -3.29 -4.00
C ILE A 55 10.14 -2.69 -5.16
N LYS A 56 11.39 -3.14 -5.30
CA LYS A 56 12.22 -2.80 -6.43
C LYS A 56 11.66 -3.45 -7.69
N GLY A 57 11.47 -2.65 -8.74
CA GLY A 57 11.11 -3.15 -10.05
C GLY A 57 12.14 -4.14 -10.58
N SER A 58 11.66 -5.31 -11.01
CA SER A 58 12.48 -6.34 -11.63
C SER A 58 11.65 -7.11 -12.66
N ARG A 59 12.31 -7.87 -13.55
CA ARG A 59 11.62 -8.73 -14.52
C ARG A 59 10.71 -9.77 -13.84
N HIS A 60 11.02 -10.16 -12.60
CA HIS A 60 10.23 -11.11 -11.82
C HIS A 60 8.89 -10.53 -11.36
N CYS A 61 8.76 -9.20 -11.27
CA CYS A 61 7.51 -8.55 -10.88
C CYS A 61 6.37 -8.78 -11.88
N ARG A 62 6.67 -9.25 -13.11
CA ARG A 62 5.66 -9.67 -14.08
C ARG A 62 4.77 -10.82 -13.56
N HIS A 63 5.27 -11.64 -12.65
CA HIS A 63 4.50 -12.72 -12.01
C HIS A 63 3.49 -12.21 -10.97
N LEU A 64 3.60 -10.95 -10.54
CA LEU A 64 2.66 -10.34 -9.60
C LEU A 64 1.36 -9.87 -10.28
N HIS A 65 1.26 -10.03 -11.61
CA HIS A 65 0.08 -9.70 -12.42
C HIS A 65 -0.49 -8.30 -12.11
N GLY A 66 0.40 -7.32 -11.96
CA GLY A 66 0.01 -5.95 -11.61
C GLY A 66 -0.73 -5.22 -12.72
N ALA A 67 -1.56 -4.26 -12.33
CA ALA A 67 -2.17 -3.27 -13.21
C ALA A 67 -1.33 -1.98 -13.24
N VAL A 68 -1.45 -1.22 -14.34
CA VAL A 68 -0.83 0.10 -14.43
C VAL A 68 -1.57 1.07 -13.53
N LYS A 69 -0.85 1.72 -12.61
CA LYS A 69 -1.36 2.78 -11.75
C LYS A 69 -1.12 4.16 -12.35
N THR A 70 0.09 4.42 -12.84
CA THR A 70 0.49 5.74 -13.35
C THR A 70 1.62 5.58 -14.35
N ILE A 71 1.63 6.39 -15.41
CA ILE A 71 2.73 6.48 -16.36
C ILE A 71 3.30 7.89 -16.27
N CYS A 72 4.55 8.01 -15.84
CA CYS A 72 5.27 9.28 -15.77
C CYS A 72 6.28 9.34 -16.92
N GLY A 73 6.17 10.36 -17.77
CA GLY A 73 7.20 10.69 -18.74
C GLY A 73 8.27 11.55 -18.07
N SER A 74 9.52 11.10 -18.07
CA SER A 74 10.67 11.96 -17.79
C SER A 74 11.10 12.66 -19.08
N GLY A 75 11.54 13.92 -18.99
CA GLY A 75 11.84 14.80 -20.14
C GLY A 75 12.91 14.30 -21.12
N ALA A 76 13.49 13.13 -20.90
CA ALA A 76 14.48 12.47 -21.77
C ALA A 76 13.89 11.28 -22.57
N GLY A 77 12.56 11.19 -22.71
CA GLY A 77 11.91 10.11 -23.47
C GLY A 77 11.79 8.78 -22.72
N GLN A 78 12.27 8.71 -21.48
CA GLN A 78 12.04 7.56 -20.60
C GLN A 78 10.62 7.61 -20.03
N ARG A 79 9.93 6.47 -20.06
CA ARG A 79 8.63 6.29 -19.41
C ARG A 79 8.81 5.38 -18.21
N THR A 80 8.45 5.88 -17.05
CA THR A 80 8.37 5.08 -15.83
C THR A 80 6.91 4.75 -15.58
N THR A 81 6.60 3.46 -15.56
CA THR A 81 5.25 2.96 -15.29
C THR A 81 5.21 2.45 -13.86
N THR A 82 4.40 3.06 -13.00
CA THR A 82 4.10 2.49 -11.69
C THR A 82 3.06 1.40 -11.85
N MET A 83 3.42 0.19 -11.46
CA MET A 83 2.57 -0.98 -11.43
C MET A 83 2.06 -1.21 -10.01
N VAL A 84 0.88 -1.80 -9.91
CA VAL A 84 0.22 -2.06 -8.63
C VAL A 84 -0.52 -3.41 -8.63
N THR A 85 -0.45 -4.14 -7.52
CA THR A 85 -1.32 -5.29 -7.26
C THR A 85 -1.77 -5.30 -5.79
N THR A 86 -2.65 -6.23 -5.43
CA THR A 86 -3.05 -6.44 -4.04
C THR A 86 -2.53 -7.80 -3.58
N HIS A 87 -1.86 -7.83 -2.43
CA HIS A 87 -1.35 -9.05 -1.82
C HIS A 87 -1.51 -8.98 -0.30
N ARG A 88 -2.15 -10.00 0.30
CA ARG A 88 -2.40 -10.08 1.76
C ARG A 88 -3.02 -8.81 2.37
N GLY A 89 -3.94 -8.16 1.66
CA GLY A 89 -4.59 -6.92 2.12
C GLY A 89 -3.76 -5.65 1.95
N ALA A 90 -2.49 -5.77 1.54
CA ALA A 90 -1.63 -4.66 1.18
C ALA A 90 -1.61 -4.39 -0.32
N GLN A 91 -1.43 -3.13 -0.68
CA GLN A 91 -1.14 -2.71 -2.04
C GLN A 91 0.36 -2.83 -2.30
N ILE A 92 0.74 -3.55 -3.34
CA ILE A 92 2.14 -3.72 -3.73
C ILE A 92 2.42 -2.81 -4.90
N GLU A 93 3.45 -1.97 -4.81
CA GLU A 93 3.83 -1.03 -5.86
C GLU A 93 5.28 -1.24 -6.31
N TRP A 94 5.51 -1.17 -7.62
CA TRP A 94 6.84 -1.14 -8.23
C TRP A 94 6.86 -0.27 -9.48
N GLU A 95 8.06 0.14 -9.88
CA GLU A 95 8.27 0.90 -11.11
C GLU A 95 8.87 0.00 -12.19
N GLU A 96 8.31 0.05 -13.39
CA GLU A 96 8.88 -0.56 -14.59
C GLU A 96 9.37 0.55 -15.54
N GLN A 97 10.61 0.41 -15.99
CA GLN A 97 11.16 1.23 -17.06
C GLN A 97 10.85 0.53 -18.39
N GLN A 98 10.19 1.26 -19.31
CA GLN A 98 9.99 0.83 -20.70
C GLN A 98 11.09 1.36 -21.60
#